data_AF-A0A925VDJ8-F1
#
_entry.id   AF-A0A925VDJ8-F1
#
_cell.length_a   1.000
_cell.length_b   1.000
_cell.length_c   1.000
_cell.angle_alpha   90.00
_cell.angle_beta   90.00
_cell.angle_gamma   90.00
#
_symmetry.space_group_name_H-M   'P 1'
#
loop_
_entity.id
_entity.type
_entity.pdbx_description
1 polymer ?
#
loop_
_entity_poly.entity_id
_entity_poly.type
_entity_poly.pdbx_seq_one_letter_code
_entity_poly.pdbx_strand_id
1 'polypeptide(L)'
;MSLRSALLLGVAVQFILVAWALVQPLTVLTRLVPDDAFYYFQIARMLAAGEGSVFSPGEPTNGYHPLWQGALWALAAGTHPTRLGLVAQALVLCVLCNAGASVLLARLLARTRASASQQILGVLFYLLSPWSLLMTLGGLETALW
;
A
#
# COMPACT_ATOMS: atom_id res chain seq x y z
N MET A 1 -23.40 -12.12 -9.30
CA MET A 1 -22.61 -11.27 -8.38
C MET A 1 -22.79 -9.81 -8.79
N SER A 2 -22.89 -8.87 -7.85
CA SER A 2 -22.96 -7.42 -8.18
C SER A 2 -21.56 -6.80 -8.25
N LEU A 3 -21.43 -5.64 -8.91
CA LEU A 3 -20.16 -4.88 -8.95
C LEU A 3 -19.67 -4.48 -7.55
N ARG A 4 -20.60 -4.12 -6.65
CA ARG A 4 -20.29 -3.82 -5.26
C ARG A 4 -19.73 -5.03 -4.52
N SER A 5 -20.37 -6.19 -4.70
CA SER A 5 -19.90 -7.44 -4.11
C SER A 5 -18.50 -7.83 -4.63
N ALA A 6 -18.22 -7.58 -5.91
CA ALA A 6 -16.92 -7.84 -6.51
C ALA A 6 -15.81 -6.95 -5.91
N LEU A 7 -16.08 -5.65 -5.76
CA LEU A 7 -15.17 -4.71 -5.10
C LEU A 7 -14.88 -5.15 -3.65
N LEU A 8 -15.95 -5.44 -2.88
CA LEU A 8 -15.81 -5.88 -1.49
C LEU A 8 -15.00 -7.17 -1.38
N LEU A 9 -15.24 -8.13 -2.27
CA LEU A 9 -14.49 -9.39 -2.29
C LEU A 9 -12.99 -9.14 -2.55
N GLY A 10 -12.65 -8.39 -3.59
CA GLY A 10 -11.24 -8.13 -3.94
C GLY A 10 -10.50 -7.36 -2.84
N VAL A 11 -11.14 -6.36 -2.24
CA VAL A 11 -10.57 -5.60 -1.11
C VAL A 11 -10.44 -6.48 0.14
N ALA A 12 -11.43 -7.32 0.43
CA ALA A 12 -11.36 -8.25 1.56
C ALA A 12 -10.19 -9.25 1.40
N VAL A 13 -9.96 -9.78 0.19
CA VAL A 13 -8.82 -10.66 -0.08
C VAL A 13 -7.48 -9.95 0.21
N GLN A 14 -7.35 -8.68 -0.16
CA GLN A 14 -6.14 -7.90 0.12
C GLN A 14 -5.95 -7.63 1.63
N PHE A 15 -7.02 -7.31 2.36
CA PHE A 15 -6.95 -7.20 3.82
C PHE A 15 -6.55 -8.52 4.48
N ILE A 16 -7.10 -9.65 4.02
CA ILE A 16 -6.73 -10.98 4.51
C ILE A 16 -5.25 -11.26 4.21
N LEU A 17 -4.76 -10.89 3.03
CA LEU A 17 -3.36 -11.07 2.66
C LEU A 17 -2.42 -10.23 3.55
N VAL A 18 -2.77 -8.95 3.79
CA VAL A 18 -2.01 -8.08 4.71
C VAL A 18 -2.04 -8.64 6.14
N ALA A 19 -3.22 -9.05 6.64
CA ALA A 19 -3.34 -9.64 7.96
C ALA A 19 -2.51 -10.93 8.09
N TRP A 20 -2.54 -11.79 7.06
CA TRP A 20 -1.71 -12.99 7.00
C TRP A 20 -0.21 -12.66 7.02
N ALA A 21 0.22 -11.65 6.26
CA ALA A 21 1.63 -11.24 6.20
C ALA A 21 2.11 -10.70 7.56
N LEU A 22 1.28 -9.93 8.26
CA LEU A 22 1.61 -9.32 9.56
C LEU A 22 1.71 -10.33 10.71
N VAL A 23 1.11 -11.51 10.59
CA VAL A 23 1.27 -12.61 11.57
C VAL A 23 2.42 -13.56 11.24
N GLN A 24 3.09 -13.38 10.10
CA GLN A 24 4.27 -14.17 9.77
C GLN A 24 5.49 -13.75 10.63
N PRO A 25 6.47 -14.64 10.79
CA PRO A 25 7.76 -14.26 11.35
C PRO A 25 8.39 -13.08 10.59
N LEU A 26 9.14 -12.23 11.30
CA LEU A 26 9.79 -11.06 10.70
C LEU A 26 10.65 -11.43 9.49
N THR A 27 11.31 -12.58 9.50
CA THR A 27 12.13 -13.09 8.37
C THR A 27 11.34 -13.33 7.09
N VAL A 28 10.04 -13.62 7.20
CA VAL A 28 9.14 -13.75 6.06
C VAL A 28 8.64 -12.37 5.65
N LEU A 29 8.23 -11.54 6.62
CA LEU A 29 7.74 -10.19 6.34
C LEU A 29 8.77 -9.33 5.60
N THR A 30 10.05 -9.37 5.98
CA THR A 30 11.13 -8.65 5.29
C THR A 30 11.48 -9.21 3.90
N ARG A 31 10.97 -10.39 3.53
CA ARG A 31 11.08 -10.90 2.16
C ARG A 31 9.90 -10.49 1.28
N LEU A 32 8.77 -10.16 1.91
CA LEU A 32 7.57 -9.68 1.22
C LEU A 32 7.62 -8.18 0.99
N VAL A 33 8.04 -7.45 2.02
CA VAL A 33 8.23 -6.00 1.98
C VAL A 33 9.63 -5.71 1.44
N PRO A 34 9.76 -5.02 0.29
CA PRO A 34 11.05 -4.73 -0.32
C PRO A 34 11.88 -3.76 0.52
N ASP A 35 13.20 -3.86 0.38
CA ASP A 35 14.17 -3.11 1.21
C ASP A 35 14.03 -1.58 1.06
N ASP A 36 13.64 -1.11 -0.12
CA ASP A 36 13.37 0.30 -0.40
C ASP A 36 12.25 0.86 0.49
N ALA A 37 11.23 0.07 0.84
CA ALA A 37 10.17 0.50 1.74
C ALA A 37 10.71 0.85 3.14
N PHE A 38 11.69 0.09 3.64
CA PHE A 38 12.29 0.35 4.95
C PHE A 38 13.09 1.65 4.98
N TYR A 39 13.69 2.04 3.86
CA TYR A 39 14.31 3.36 3.71
C TYR A 39 13.28 4.49 3.87
N TYR A 40 12.11 4.38 3.24
CA TYR A 40 11.01 5.35 3.39
C TYR A 40 10.45 5.38 4.82
N PHE A 41 10.29 4.22 5.46
CA PHE A 41 9.79 4.13 6.84
C PHE A 41 10.74 4.79 7.82
N GLN A 42 12.05 4.64 7.62
CA GLN A 42 13.05 5.28 8.46
C GLN A 42 13.01 6.80 8.30
N ILE A 43 12.96 7.31 7.07
CA ILE A 43 12.86 8.76 6.81
C ILE A 43 11.57 9.34 7.37
N ALA A 44 10.44 8.64 7.23
CA ALA A 44 9.17 9.06 7.82
C ALA A 44 9.28 9.26 9.34
N ARG A 45 9.99 8.35 10.01
CA ARG A 45 10.24 8.43 11.46
C ARG A 45 11.20 9.56 11.83
N MET A 46 12.25 9.80 11.04
CA MET A 46 13.18 10.92 11.26
C MET A 46 12.48 12.28 11.09
N LEU A 47 11.66 12.41 10.04
CA LEU A 47 10.81 13.59 9.82
C LEU A 47 9.82 13.79 10.98
N ALA A 48 9.17 12.71 11.46
CA ALA A 48 8.25 12.76 12.59
C ALA A 48 8.96 13.10 13.91
N ALA A 49 10.24 12.77 14.05
CA ALA A 49 11.08 13.13 15.19
C ALA A 49 11.65 14.56 15.12
N GLY A 50 11.46 15.27 14.01
CA GLY A 50 12.00 16.63 13.81
C GLY A 50 13.45 16.68 13.34
N GLU A 51 14.07 15.54 13.02
CA GLU A 51 15.45 15.44 12.51
C GLU A 51 15.59 15.89 11.04
N GLY A 52 14.46 16.14 10.38
CA GLY A 52 14.40 16.48 8.96
C GLY A 52 14.48 15.24 8.07
N SER A 53 14.74 15.49 6.79
CA SER A 53 14.83 14.43 5.79
C SER A 53 16.20 13.77 5.80
N VAL A 54 16.37 12.82 6.71
CA VAL A 54 17.61 12.08 6.93
C VAL A 54 17.30 10.59 7.12
N PHE A 55 18.22 9.70 6.72
CA PHE A 55 18.14 8.29 7.09
C PHE A 55 18.82 8.05 8.45
N SER A 56 20.03 8.61 8.58
CA SER A 56 20.82 8.71 9.81
C SER A 56 21.02 10.19 10.16
N PRO A 57 21.03 10.57 11.45
CA PRO A 57 21.24 11.96 11.85
C PRO A 57 22.49 12.56 11.19
N GLY A 58 22.33 13.73 10.58
CA GLY A 58 23.42 14.44 9.88
C GLY A 58 23.67 14.02 8.43
N GLU A 59 22.90 13.07 7.88
CA GLU A 59 22.98 12.64 6.47
C GLU A 59 21.70 13.00 5.70
N PRO A 60 21.61 14.22 5.13
CA PRO A 60 20.44 14.66 4.36
C PRO A 60 20.16 13.78 3.16
N THR A 61 18.87 13.57 2.88
CA THR A 61 18.44 12.79 1.74
C THR A 61 17.13 13.28 1.15
N ASN A 62 16.90 12.98 -0.12
CA ASN A 62 15.70 13.34 -0.87
C ASN A 62 15.34 12.29 -1.94
N GLY A 63 15.93 11.09 -1.85
CA GLY A 63 15.81 10.01 -2.83
C GLY A 63 14.49 9.24 -2.71
N TYR A 64 13.37 9.93 -2.54
CA TYR A 64 12.05 9.33 -2.36
C TYR A 64 10.97 10.11 -3.11
N HIS A 65 9.83 9.47 -3.36
CA HIS A 65 8.65 10.11 -3.93
C HIS A 65 7.96 11.00 -2.89
N PRO A 66 7.91 12.34 -3.07
CA PRO A 66 7.50 13.26 -2.01
C PRO A 66 6.07 13.03 -1.50
N LEU A 67 5.12 12.69 -2.39
CA LEU A 67 3.73 12.44 -1.99
C LEU A 67 3.62 11.21 -1.09
N TRP A 68 4.25 10.10 -1.48
CA TRP A 68 4.24 8.87 -0.69
C TRP A 68 4.99 9.05 0.64
N GLN A 69 6.17 9.69 0.60
CA GLN A 69 6.92 10.00 1.82
C GLN A 69 6.13 10.91 2.77
N GLY A 70 5.39 11.89 2.24
CA GLY A 70 4.50 12.74 3.01
C GLY A 70 3.37 11.96 3.69
N ALA A 71 2.77 10.99 3.00
CA ALA A 71 1.75 10.12 3.58
C ALA A 71 2.32 9.26 4.72
N LEU A 72 3.49 8.66 4.53
CA LEU A 72 4.17 7.88 5.57
C LEU A 72 4.60 8.75 6.76
N TRP A 73 5.08 9.97 6.50
CA TRP A 73 5.38 10.95 7.54
C TRP A 73 4.12 11.30 8.35
N ALA A 74 2.99 11.57 7.69
CA ALA A 74 1.74 11.88 8.37
C ALA A 74 1.27 10.72 9.26
N LEU A 75 1.42 9.47 8.81
CA LEU A 75 1.17 8.28 9.61
C LEU A 75 2.12 8.20 10.83
N ALA A 76 3.42 8.39 10.62
CA ALA A 76 4.42 8.32 11.68
C ALA A 76 4.23 9.43 12.73
N ALA A 77 3.97 10.67 12.29
CA ALA A 77 3.75 11.82 13.15
C ALA A 77 2.39 11.79 13.87
N GLY A 78 1.34 11.31 13.20
CA GLY A 78 -0.03 11.32 13.74
C GLY A 78 -0.36 10.14 14.66
N THR A 79 0.33 9.01 14.53
CA THR A 79 0.01 7.79 15.30
C THR A 79 1.14 7.31 16.21
N HIS A 80 2.33 7.90 16.12
CA HIS A 80 3.54 7.51 16.86
C HIS A 80 3.77 5.98 16.91
N PRO A 81 3.82 5.31 15.76
CA PRO A 81 3.80 3.85 15.73
C PRO A 81 5.16 3.25 16.13
N THR A 82 5.13 1.99 16.58
CA THR A 82 6.33 1.16 16.56
C THR A 82 6.80 0.95 15.12
N ARG A 83 8.03 0.45 14.91
CA ARG A 83 8.54 0.16 13.55
C ARG A 83 7.60 -0.78 12.79
N LEU A 84 7.17 -1.87 13.43
CA LEU A 84 6.22 -2.81 12.85
C LEU A 84 4.83 -2.18 12.66
N GLY A 85 4.41 -1.29 13.57
CA GLY A 85 3.17 -0.54 13.43
C GLY A 85 3.15 0.33 12.17
N LEU A 86 4.27 0.99 11.85
CA LEU A 86 4.37 1.81 10.63
C LEU A 86 4.31 0.94 9.36
N VAL A 87 4.97 -0.22 9.37
CA VAL A 87 4.85 -1.21 8.28
C VAL A 87 3.39 -1.60 8.10
N ALA A 88 2.70 -1.99 9.17
CA ALA A 88 1.29 -2.39 9.10
C ALA A 88 0.39 -1.26 8.56
N GLN A 89 0.60 -0.02 9.01
CA GLN A 89 -0.14 1.14 8.50
C GLN A 89 0.12 1.40 7.02
N ALA A 90 1.38 1.27 6.58
CA ALA A 90 1.74 1.42 5.16
C ALA A 90 1.08 0.34 4.29
N LEU A 91 1.07 -0.92 4.73
CA LEU A 91 0.39 -2.01 4.02
C LEU A 91 -1.13 -1.77 3.93
N VAL A 92 -1.76 -1.31 5.02
CA VAL A 92 -3.17 -0.92 5.00
C VAL A 92 -3.41 0.26 4.05
N LEU A 93 -2.52 1.25 4.02
CA LEU A 93 -2.60 2.37 3.08
C LEU A 93 -2.55 1.88 1.63
N CYS A 94 -1.69 0.91 1.29
CA CYS A 94 -1.66 0.28 -0.02
C CYS A 94 -3.02 -0.36 -0.38
N VAL A 95 -3.66 -1.09 0.55
CA VAL A 95 -5.00 -1.67 0.33
C VAL A 95 -6.04 -0.57 0.07
N LEU A 96 -6.01 0.52 0.84
CA LEU A 96 -6.95 1.64 0.67
C LEU A 96 -6.75 2.36 -0.67
N CYS A 97 -5.50 2.58 -1.08
CA CYS A 97 -5.17 3.13 -2.39
C CYS A 97 -5.67 2.22 -3.52
N ASN A 98 -5.47 0.90 -3.40
CA ASN A 98 -5.93 -0.07 -4.39
C ASN A 98 -7.48 -0.14 -4.45
N ALA A 99 -8.14 -0.09 -3.29
CA ALA A 99 -9.60 0.03 -3.21
C ALA A 99 -10.10 1.30 -3.92
N GLY A 100 -9.48 2.45 -3.64
CA GLY A 100 -9.79 3.71 -4.32
C GLY A 100 -9.60 3.63 -5.84
N ALA A 101 -8.46 3.09 -6.29
CA ALA A 101 -8.16 2.88 -7.69
C ALA A 101 -9.18 1.95 -8.38
N SER A 102 -9.61 0.88 -7.70
CA SER A 102 -10.62 -0.05 -8.22
C SER A 102 -12.01 0.60 -8.37
N VAL A 103 -12.36 1.54 -7.49
CA VAL A 103 -13.60 2.34 -7.62
C VAL A 103 -13.51 3.28 -8.80
N LEU A 104 -12.35 3.92 -9.03
CA LEU A 104 -12.13 4.75 -10.21
C LEU A 104 -12.18 3.93 -11.49
N LEU A 105 -11.57 2.74 -11.50
CA LEU A 105 -11.64 1.78 -12.60
C LEU A 105 -13.08 1.39 -12.90
N ALA A 106 -13.87 1.05 -11.87
CA ALA A 106 -15.29 0.74 -12.01
C ALA A 106 -16.07 1.90 -12.65
N ARG A 107 -15.81 3.15 -12.23
CA ARG A 107 -16.41 4.36 -12.82
C ARG A 107 -15.99 4.58 -14.27
N LEU A 108 -14.73 4.30 -14.60
CA LEU A 108 -14.21 4.38 -15.97
C LEU A 108 -14.85 3.32 -16.87
N LEU A 109 -14.93 2.07 -16.42
CA LEU A 109 -15.56 0.99 -17.17
C LEU A 109 -17.07 1.25 -17.38
N ALA A 110 -17.75 1.88 -16.41
CA ALA A 110 -19.14 2.29 -16.56
C ALA A 110 -19.36 3.39 -17.62
N ARG A 111 -18.32 4.12 -18.04
CA ARG A 111 -18.37 5.07 -19.16
C ARG A 111 -18.16 4.42 -20.52
N THR A 112 -17.87 3.12 -20.55
CA THR A 112 -17.70 2.35 -21.79
C THR A 112 -18.98 1.61 -22.16
N ARG A 113 -18.98 0.89 -23.29
CA ARG A 113 -20.05 -0.04 -23.67
C ARG A 113 -19.93 -1.42 -23.00
N ALA A 114 -19.12 -1.56 -21.96
CA ALA A 114 -18.92 -2.82 -21.26
C ALA A 114 -20.18 -3.27 -20.53
N SER A 115 -20.56 -4.53 -20.69
CA SER A 115 -21.63 -5.16 -19.93
C SER A 115 -21.27 -5.28 -18.44
N ALA A 116 -22.27 -5.46 -17.57
CA ALA A 116 -22.04 -5.60 -16.13
C ALA A 116 -21.03 -6.70 -15.78
N SER A 117 -21.07 -7.84 -16.49
CA SER A 117 -20.13 -8.94 -16.30
C SER A 117 -18.70 -8.57 -16.69
N GLN A 118 -18.52 -7.80 -17.77
CA GLN A 118 -17.20 -7.31 -18.20
C GLN A 118 -16.61 -6.31 -17.19
N GLN A 119 -17.45 -5.44 -16.62
CA GLN A 119 -17.03 -4.52 -15.57
C GLN A 119 -16.58 -5.26 -14.31
N ILE A 120 -17.37 -6.25 -13.86
CA ILE A 120 -17.03 -7.11 -12.72
C ILE A 120 -15.71 -7.83 -12.99
N LEU A 121 -15.55 -8.45 -14.16
CA LEU A 121 -14.34 -9.17 -14.52
C LEU A 121 -13.12 -8.24 -14.52
N GLY A 122 -13.23 -7.04 -15.10
CA GLY A 122 -12.14 -6.07 -15.12
C GLY A 122 -11.71 -5.61 -13.72
N VAL A 123 -12.67 -5.36 -12.84
CA VAL A 123 -12.38 -4.99 -11.44
C VAL A 123 -11.74 -6.14 -10.67
N LEU A 124 -12.25 -7.37 -10.81
CA LEU A 124 -11.66 -8.53 -10.14
C LEU A 124 -10.26 -8.83 -10.69
N PHE A 125 -10.07 -8.72 -12.00
CA PHE A 125 -8.77 -8.90 -12.61
C PHE A 125 -7.75 -7.91 -12.04
N TYR A 126 -8.12 -6.63 -11.92
CA TYR A 126 -7.27 -5.63 -11.28
C TYR A 126 -6.99 -5.98 -9.81
N LEU A 127 -8.00 -6.26 -8.99
CA LEU A 127 -7.84 -6.45 -7.55
C LEU A 127 -7.18 -7.79 -7.16
N LEU A 128 -7.34 -8.83 -7.97
CA LEU A 128 -6.89 -10.19 -7.67
C LEU A 128 -5.73 -10.66 -8.56
N SER A 129 -5.24 -9.82 -9.48
CA SER A 129 -4.04 -10.19 -10.23
C SER A 129 -2.86 -10.41 -9.28
N PRO A 130 -1.98 -11.38 -9.55
CA PRO A 130 -0.81 -11.63 -8.71
C PRO A 130 0.04 -10.37 -8.50
N TRP A 131 0.17 -9.53 -9.53
CA TRP A 131 0.92 -8.28 -9.45
C TRP A 131 0.29 -7.30 -8.45
N SER A 132 -1.02 -7.06 -8.52
CA SER A 132 -1.69 -6.17 -7.57
C SER A 132 -1.62 -6.68 -6.13
N LEU A 133 -1.69 -8.00 -5.93
CA LEU A 133 -1.56 -8.61 -4.61
C LEU A 133 -0.14 -8.44 -4.05
N LEU A 134 0.90 -8.61 -4.88
CA LEU A 134 2.29 -8.37 -4.49
C LEU A 134 2.56 -6.89 -4.18
N MET A 135 2.05 -5.98 -5.01
CA MET A 135 2.18 -4.54 -4.79
C MET A 135 1.51 -4.09 -3.49
N THR A 136 0.41 -4.74 -3.10
CA THR A 136 -0.25 -4.49 -1.81
C THR A 136 0.66 -4.81 -0.61
N LEU A 137 1.55 -5.79 -0.76
CA LEU A 137 2.54 -6.18 0.26
C LEU A 137 3.83 -5.36 0.19
N GLY A 138 3.98 -4.48 -0.80
CA GLY A 138 5.21 -3.71 -1.00
C GLY A 138 5.41 -2.55 -0.02
N GLY A 139 4.35 -2.08 0.66
CA GLY A 139 4.45 -0.94 1.58
C GLY A 139 4.81 0.40 0.91
N LEU A 140 4.79 0.44 -0.43
CA LEU A 140 5.09 1.58 -1.29
C LEU A 140 3.97 1.77 -2.32
N GLU A 141 3.92 2.97 -2.93
CA GLU A 141 3.12 3.23 -4.13
C GLU A 141 3.55 2.30 -5.28
N THR A 142 4.86 2.22 -5.51
CA THR A 142 5.51 1.24 -6.39
C THR A 142 6.91 0.95 -5.88
N ALA A 143 7.24 -0.33 -5.68
CA ALA A 143 8.60 -0.73 -5.35
C ALA A 143 9.44 -0.96 -6.60
N LEU A 144 10.76 -0.79 -6.46
CA LEU A 144 11.73 -1.23 -7.46
C LEU A 144 12.04 -2.71 -7.17
N TRP A 145 11.60 -3.59 -8.06
CA TRP A 145 11.80 -5.04 -7.99
C TRP A 145 12.98 -5.50 -8.84
#